data_AF-A0A966U4S8-F1
#
_entry.id   AF-A0A966U4S8-F1
#
_cell.length_a   1.000
_cell.length_b   1.000
_cell.length_c   1.000
_cell.angle_alpha   90.00
_cell.angle_beta   90.00
_cell.angle_gamma   90.00
#
_symmetry.space_group_name_H-M   'P 1'
#
loop_
_entity.id
_entity.type
_entity.pdbx_description
1 polymer ?
#
loop_
_entity_poly.entity_id
_entity_poly.type
_entity_poly.pdbx_seq_one_letter_code
_entity_poly.pdbx_strand_id
1 'polypeptide(L)'
;MTLLKKILTIALMGSASFTFAKGNADTIFYGGPIVTVNQKNDEVQALAVQGGKIVAVGNKDTVMKDWQSKTTQMVDLKGQTLMPGFVEPHVHIMITSVFEGLGLNLSNFTLPYDTKETLIAKMRAHLKNIPKGGWLFGFGVDPSRTSPFMAELNADDLDKVSKDVPIFIVNQSGHIGYVNRKALELAGVTDKTPNPKGGGIYVKDANGKLTGKLVEPPSYLPFMAKMPNPSEAELIGAMLGTMRKMASVGVTTASEMSVGGNFGVDQEIAIYKGIFAKNLSPIRVRGYLFSESMPPGYKTIKPNEGDDRLRFIGIKYISDGSTQGLTAALREPYTYPKGSSWSGALNFKDDEIYNSMKSYFDQGWQISTHSNGDKAIDQTLKSYTKLLANNPKPQDRRLRIE
;
A
#
# COMPACT_ATOMS: atom_id res chain seq x y z
N MET A 1 -56.58 24.63 18.24
CA MET A 1 -55.21 25.14 18.02
C MET A 1 -54.20 24.03 18.34
N THR A 2 -53.99 23.06 17.42
CA THR A 2 -52.85 22.09 17.37
C THR A 2 -53.13 20.92 16.41
N LEU A 3 -53.39 21.18 15.12
CA LEU A 3 -53.32 20.10 14.11
C LEU A 3 -52.97 20.56 12.68
N LEU A 4 -52.50 21.81 12.50
CA LEU A 4 -52.18 22.38 11.18
C LEU A 4 -50.70 22.81 11.01
N LYS A 5 -49.79 22.32 11.86
CA LYS A 5 -48.36 22.67 11.81
C LYS A 5 -47.42 21.48 11.50
N LYS A 6 -47.94 20.33 11.06
CA LYS A 6 -47.12 19.11 10.81
C LYS A 6 -47.03 18.65 9.35
N ILE A 7 -47.47 19.46 8.37
CA ILE A 7 -47.36 19.09 6.94
C ILE A 7 -46.32 19.93 6.16
N LEU A 8 -45.67 20.92 6.80
CA LEU A 8 -44.69 21.78 6.13
C LEU A 8 -43.25 21.59 6.64
N THR A 9 -42.76 20.35 6.69
CA THR A 9 -41.32 20.07 6.85
C THR A 9 -40.91 18.78 6.14
N ILE A 10 -41.46 18.54 4.94
CA ILE A 10 -40.86 17.69 3.92
C ILE A 10 -40.46 18.64 2.79
N ALA A 11 -39.44 19.45 3.06
CA ALA A 11 -38.88 20.38 2.09
C ALA A 11 -37.35 20.19 2.10
N LEU A 12 -36.85 19.69 0.98
CA LEU A 12 -35.46 19.73 0.54
C LEU A 12 -34.43 18.90 1.35
N MET A 13 -34.53 17.57 1.27
CA MET A 13 -33.33 16.76 0.99
C MET A 13 -33.36 16.34 -0.48
N GLY A 14 -33.50 17.33 -1.37
CA GLY A 14 -33.12 17.12 -2.76
C GLY A 14 -31.62 16.89 -2.76
N SER A 15 -31.18 15.72 -3.20
CA SER A 15 -29.85 15.59 -3.79
C SER A 15 -29.66 16.78 -4.72
N ALA A 16 -28.82 17.74 -4.31
CA ALA A 16 -28.42 18.84 -5.16
C ALA A 16 -27.64 18.22 -6.32
N SER A 17 -28.38 17.82 -7.35
CA SER A 17 -27.79 17.58 -8.66
C SER A 17 -27.21 18.92 -9.05
N PHE A 18 -25.90 19.07 -8.90
CA PHE A 18 -25.18 20.18 -9.51
C PHE A 18 -25.42 20.07 -11.01
N THR A 19 -26.41 20.81 -11.51
CA THR A 19 -26.58 21.02 -12.93
C THR A 19 -25.43 21.91 -13.36
N PHE A 20 -24.46 21.30 -14.05
CA PHE A 20 -23.45 22.07 -14.76
C PHE A 20 -24.17 22.96 -15.77
N ALA A 21 -24.11 24.27 -15.56
CA ALA A 21 -24.62 25.19 -16.55
C ALA A 21 -23.65 25.18 -17.74
N LYS A 22 -24.15 25.33 -18.97
CA LYS A 22 -23.27 25.61 -20.09
C LYS A 22 -22.69 27.03 -19.96
N GLY A 23 -21.52 27.26 -20.54
CA GLY A 23 -20.89 28.59 -20.60
C GLY A 23 -20.23 29.07 -19.30
N ASN A 24 -19.80 28.17 -18.40
CA ASN A 24 -19.09 28.54 -17.18
C ASN A 24 -18.06 27.47 -16.73
N ALA A 25 -17.30 26.92 -17.68
CA ALA A 25 -16.15 26.08 -17.33
C ALA A 25 -15.10 26.89 -16.55
N ASP A 26 -14.48 26.26 -15.56
CA ASP A 26 -13.35 26.84 -14.80
C ASP A 26 -12.10 26.86 -15.67
N THR A 27 -11.88 25.78 -16.43
CA THR A 27 -10.69 25.60 -17.27
C THR A 27 -11.04 24.88 -18.56
N ILE A 28 -10.45 25.32 -19.69
CA ILE A 28 -10.49 24.60 -20.97
C ILE A 28 -9.06 24.34 -21.43
N PHE A 29 -8.72 23.08 -21.64
CA PHE A 29 -7.47 22.62 -22.24
C PHE A 29 -7.66 22.44 -23.75
N TYR A 30 -6.72 22.89 -24.56
CA TYR A 30 -6.75 22.78 -26.03
C TYR A 30 -5.35 22.86 -26.64
N GLY A 31 -5.21 22.68 -27.96
CA GLY A 31 -3.97 23.00 -28.68
C GLY A 31 -2.91 21.88 -28.66
N GLY A 32 -3.31 20.66 -28.32
CA GLY A 32 -2.50 19.44 -28.37
C GLY A 32 -3.42 18.21 -28.31
N PRO A 33 -2.89 16.99 -28.50
CA PRO A 33 -3.69 15.78 -28.40
C PRO A 33 -4.17 15.56 -26.96
N ILE A 34 -5.44 15.21 -26.79
CA ILE A 34 -6.04 14.87 -25.49
C ILE A 34 -6.51 13.42 -25.56
N VAL A 35 -5.81 12.54 -24.86
CA VAL A 35 -6.13 11.10 -24.78
C VAL A 35 -7.25 10.91 -23.76
N THR A 36 -8.36 10.27 -24.15
CA THR A 36 -9.51 10.10 -23.25
C THR A 36 -9.52 8.78 -22.50
N VAL A 37 -8.96 7.71 -23.10
CA VAL A 37 -9.06 6.32 -22.63
C VAL A 37 -10.53 5.90 -22.37
N ASN A 38 -11.46 6.49 -23.12
CA ASN A 38 -12.87 6.10 -23.08
C ASN A 38 -13.09 4.81 -23.90
N GLN A 39 -14.34 4.34 -24.00
CA GLN A 39 -14.66 3.12 -24.75
C GLN A 39 -14.28 3.17 -26.24
N LYS A 40 -14.17 4.37 -26.83
CA LYS A 40 -13.75 4.57 -28.22
C LYS A 40 -12.24 4.77 -28.35
N ASN A 41 -11.54 4.98 -27.23
CA ASN A 41 -10.13 5.33 -27.15
C ASN A 41 -9.75 6.47 -28.11
N ASP A 42 -10.61 7.48 -28.20
CA ASP A 42 -10.43 8.61 -29.09
C ASP A 42 -9.48 9.66 -28.52
N GLU A 43 -8.83 10.39 -29.42
CA GLU A 43 -8.14 11.63 -29.11
C GLU A 43 -9.04 12.81 -29.48
N VAL A 44 -9.10 13.81 -28.59
CA VAL A 44 -9.92 15.00 -28.78
C VAL A 44 -9.07 16.28 -28.79
N GLN A 45 -9.67 17.38 -29.27
CA GLN A 45 -8.96 18.65 -29.48
C GLN A 45 -9.14 19.65 -28.33
N ALA A 46 -10.17 19.46 -27.49
CA ALA A 46 -10.39 20.25 -26.29
C ALA A 46 -11.14 19.48 -25.20
N LEU A 47 -10.92 19.91 -23.95
CA LEU A 47 -11.56 19.38 -22.76
C LEU A 47 -11.91 20.53 -21.82
N ALA A 48 -13.15 20.57 -21.33
CA ALA A 48 -13.64 21.55 -20.37
C ALA A 48 -13.83 20.93 -18.98
N VAL A 49 -13.35 21.65 -17.95
CA VAL A 49 -13.46 21.28 -16.54
C VAL A 49 -14.32 22.29 -15.80
N GLN A 50 -15.24 21.80 -14.97
CA GLN A 50 -16.02 22.59 -14.05
C GLN A 50 -16.19 21.86 -12.71
N GLY A 51 -15.93 22.55 -11.60
CA GLY A 51 -16.00 21.97 -10.25
C GLY A 51 -15.10 20.75 -10.09
N GLY A 52 -13.95 20.72 -10.78
CA GLY A 52 -13.03 19.58 -10.79
C GLY A 52 -13.53 18.34 -11.55
N LYS A 53 -14.61 18.44 -12.33
CA LYS A 53 -15.12 17.36 -13.19
C LYS A 53 -15.02 17.76 -14.66
N ILE A 54 -14.81 16.75 -15.51
CA ILE A 54 -14.85 16.93 -16.96
C ILE A 54 -16.31 17.08 -17.36
N VAL A 55 -16.65 18.20 -17.99
CA VAL A 55 -18.03 18.52 -18.42
C VAL A 55 -18.21 18.48 -19.93
N ALA A 56 -17.12 18.57 -20.70
CA ALA A 56 -17.12 18.31 -22.14
C ALA A 56 -15.74 17.89 -22.65
N VAL A 57 -15.77 17.10 -23.72
CA VAL A 57 -14.62 16.66 -24.52
C VAL A 57 -15.02 16.65 -25.98
N GLY A 58 -14.10 16.98 -26.89
CA GLY A 58 -14.37 16.85 -28.32
C GLY A 58 -13.63 17.86 -29.20
N ASN A 59 -14.30 18.30 -30.27
CA ASN A 59 -13.79 19.34 -31.16
C ASN A 59 -13.63 20.68 -30.42
N LYS A 60 -12.52 21.37 -30.72
CA LYS A 60 -12.13 22.62 -30.04
C LYS A 60 -13.20 23.70 -30.11
N ASP A 61 -13.68 23.99 -31.32
CA ASP A 61 -14.60 25.12 -31.54
C ASP A 61 -15.96 24.86 -30.88
N THR A 62 -16.41 23.62 -30.88
CA THR A 62 -17.66 23.22 -30.20
C THR A 62 -17.53 23.37 -28.68
N VAL A 63 -16.43 22.88 -28.09
CA VAL A 63 -16.20 22.99 -26.64
C VAL A 63 -16.08 24.47 -26.22
N MET A 64 -15.34 25.28 -26.98
CA MET A 64 -15.20 26.71 -26.70
C MET A 64 -16.55 27.42 -26.78
N LYS A 65 -17.32 27.20 -27.85
CA LYS A 65 -18.65 27.82 -28.02
C LYS A 65 -19.60 27.50 -26.87
N ASP A 66 -19.60 26.26 -26.40
CA ASP A 66 -20.59 25.79 -25.41
C ASP A 66 -20.16 26.05 -23.96
N TRP A 67 -18.86 26.14 -23.66
CA TRP A 67 -18.35 26.11 -22.28
C TRP A 67 -17.47 27.29 -21.89
N GLN A 68 -16.93 28.03 -22.85
CA GLN A 68 -16.07 29.18 -22.54
C GLN A 68 -16.89 30.35 -22.02
N SER A 69 -16.38 30.95 -20.95
CA SER A 69 -16.90 32.19 -20.35
C SER A 69 -15.78 33.23 -20.26
N LYS A 70 -16.14 34.46 -19.86
CA LYS A 70 -15.14 35.51 -19.61
C LYS A 70 -14.17 35.19 -18.47
N THR A 71 -14.54 34.27 -17.57
CA THR A 71 -13.74 33.86 -16.41
C THR A 71 -13.06 32.51 -16.61
N THR A 72 -13.27 31.85 -17.75
CA THR A 72 -12.68 30.53 -18.02
C THR A 72 -11.18 30.66 -18.24
N GLN A 73 -10.41 29.88 -17.49
CA GLN A 73 -8.97 29.76 -17.72
C GLN A 73 -8.71 28.94 -18.97
N MET A 74 -8.03 29.54 -19.94
CA MET A 74 -7.66 28.88 -21.19
C MET A 74 -6.23 28.33 -21.07
N VAL A 75 -6.06 27.02 -21.28
CA VAL A 75 -4.76 26.34 -21.22
C VAL A 75 -4.42 25.77 -22.59
N ASP A 76 -3.50 26.45 -23.29
CA ASP A 76 -2.93 25.97 -24.55
C ASP A 76 -1.81 24.96 -24.25
N LEU A 77 -1.99 23.73 -24.72
CA LEU A 77 -1.06 22.62 -24.58
C LEU A 77 0.15 22.76 -25.52
N LYS A 78 0.12 23.67 -26.52
CA LYS A 78 1.24 23.92 -27.44
C LYS A 78 1.81 22.65 -28.08
N GLY A 79 0.94 21.74 -28.48
CA GLY A 79 1.28 20.45 -29.07
C GLY A 79 1.60 19.33 -28.08
N GLN A 80 1.67 19.61 -26.77
CA GLN A 80 1.87 18.58 -25.75
C GLN A 80 0.60 17.74 -25.51
N THR A 81 0.79 16.50 -25.07
CA THR A 81 -0.31 15.57 -24.81
C THR A 81 -0.89 15.77 -23.40
N LEU A 82 -2.21 15.90 -23.31
CA LEU A 82 -2.95 15.74 -22.07
C LEU A 82 -3.50 14.31 -21.98
N MET A 83 -3.30 13.63 -20.85
CA MET A 83 -3.79 12.26 -20.63
C MET A 83 -4.30 12.09 -19.19
N PRO A 84 -5.11 11.05 -18.91
CA PRO A 84 -5.50 10.74 -17.54
C PRO A 84 -4.26 10.47 -16.68
N GLY A 85 -4.26 10.98 -15.46
CA GLY A 85 -3.22 10.64 -14.49
C GLY A 85 -3.25 9.15 -14.15
N PHE A 86 -2.09 8.59 -13.80
CA PHE A 86 -1.99 7.18 -13.48
C PHE A 86 -2.79 6.82 -12.22
N VAL A 87 -3.35 5.61 -12.23
CA VAL A 87 -4.00 4.98 -11.08
C VAL A 87 -3.09 3.86 -10.62
N GLU A 88 -2.58 3.96 -9.40
CA GLU A 88 -1.82 2.91 -8.73
C GLU A 88 -2.82 1.93 -8.08
N PRO A 89 -3.04 0.73 -8.64
CA PRO A 89 -4.02 -0.22 -8.12
C PRO A 89 -3.59 -0.90 -6.82
N HIS A 90 -2.30 -0.84 -6.43
CA HIS A 90 -1.79 -1.53 -5.26
C HIS A 90 -0.54 -0.85 -4.68
N VAL A 91 -0.70 -0.20 -3.54
CA VAL A 91 0.44 0.36 -2.80
C VAL A 91 0.26 0.16 -1.31
N HIS A 92 1.38 0.27 -0.58
CA HIS A 92 1.42 0.35 0.87
C HIS A 92 2.07 1.67 1.29
N ILE A 93 1.36 2.78 1.11
CA ILE A 93 1.79 4.15 1.44
C ILE A 93 2.33 4.20 2.85
N MET A 94 1.60 3.72 3.87
CA MET A 94 2.02 3.93 5.25
C MET A 94 3.35 3.25 5.59
N ILE A 95 3.49 1.96 5.27
CA ILE A 95 4.75 1.24 5.53
C ILE A 95 5.88 1.74 4.63
N THR A 96 5.58 2.11 3.38
CA THR A 96 6.55 2.74 2.47
C THR A 96 7.04 4.08 3.04
N SER A 97 6.16 4.86 3.67
CA SER A 97 6.53 6.11 4.34
C SER A 97 7.42 5.88 5.54
N VAL A 98 7.15 4.85 6.36
CA VAL A 98 8.05 4.48 7.46
C VAL A 98 9.41 4.05 6.90
N PHE A 99 9.43 3.22 5.86
CA PHE A 99 10.67 2.69 5.29
C PHE A 99 11.48 3.77 4.58
N GLU A 100 10.91 4.43 3.57
CA GLU A 100 11.62 5.44 2.78
C GLU A 100 11.80 6.78 3.50
N GLY A 101 10.87 7.14 4.39
CA GLY A 101 10.87 8.43 5.07
C GLY A 101 11.64 8.45 6.38
N LEU A 102 11.69 7.32 7.10
CA LEU A 102 12.33 7.22 8.42
C LEU A 102 13.50 6.22 8.44
N GLY A 103 13.60 5.33 7.47
CA GLY A 103 14.68 4.37 7.33
C GLY A 103 15.77 4.81 6.35
N LEU A 104 16.95 4.22 6.51
CA LEU A 104 18.03 4.31 5.54
C LEU A 104 17.72 3.41 4.33
N ASN A 105 17.55 4.02 3.15
CA ASN A 105 17.46 3.28 1.89
C ASN A 105 18.82 2.67 1.53
N LEU A 106 18.87 1.34 1.48
CA LEU A 106 20.03 0.52 1.11
C LEU A 106 19.77 -0.26 -0.18
N SER A 107 18.77 0.11 -0.98
CA SER A 107 18.47 -0.53 -2.26
C SER A 107 19.67 -0.45 -3.21
N ASN A 108 20.16 -1.62 -3.60
CA ASN A 108 21.36 -1.85 -4.37
C ASN A 108 21.05 -2.08 -5.86
N PHE A 109 20.25 -1.19 -6.44
CA PHE A 109 19.79 -1.32 -7.83
C PHE A 109 20.76 -0.78 -8.88
N THR A 110 21.70 0.06 -8.46
CA THR A 110 22.65 0.71 -9.37
C THR A 110 23.86 -0.18 -9.62
N LEU A 111 24.32 -0.24 -10.88
CA LEU A 111 25.57 -0.91 -11.24
C LEU A 111 26.78 0.04 -11.09
N PRO A 112 27.95 -0.45 -10.63
CA PRO A 112 28.18 -1.80 -10.12
C PRO A 112 27.42 -2.04 -8.81
N TYR A 113 26.88 -3.25 -8.66
CA TYR A 113 26.11 -3.65 -7.49
C TYR A 113 26.93 -3.52 -6.20
N ASP A 114 26.27 -3.05 -5.13
CA ASP A 114 26.88 -2.89 -3.81
C ASP A 114 27.51 -4.20 -3.31
N THR A 115 28.66 -4.12 -2.64
CA THR A 115 29.18 -5.19 -1.78
C THR A 115 28.71 -5.01 -0.34
N LYS A 116 28.91 -6.03 0.50
CA LYS A 116 28.69 -5.92 1.95
C LYS A 116 29.47 -4.74 2.55
N GLU A 117 30.71 -4.52 2.13
CA GLU A 117 31.57 -3.43 2.60
C GLU A 117 30.98 -2.07 2.24
N THR A 118 30.44 -1.92 1.02
CA THR A 118 29.79 -0.67 0.61
C THR A 118 28.49 -0.40 1.39
N LEU A 119 27.70 -1.45 1.68
CA LEU A 119 26.51 -1.34 2.53
C LEU A 119 26.89 -0.97 3.98
N ILE A 120 27.94 -1.58 4.53
CA ILE A 120 28.51 -1.24 5.85
C ILE A 120 28.95 0.22 5.87
N ALA A 121 29.62 0.71 4.82
CA ALA A 121 30.03 2.11 4.72
C ALA A 121 28.83 3.07 4.72
N LYS A 122 27.77 2.77 3.94
CA LYS A 122 26.52 3.57 3.93
C LYS A 122 25.90 3.63 5.32
N MET A 123 25.78 2.49 6.01
CA MET A 123 25.24 2.43 7.37
C MET A 123 26.10 3.20 8.38
N ARG A 124 27.44 3.05 8.34
CA ARG A 124 28.35 3.81 9.21
C ARG A 124 28.22 5.32 9.01
N ALA A 125 28.15 5.78 7.76
CA ALA A 125 27.97 7.19 7.45
C ALA A 125 26.64 7.75 7.98
N HIS A 126 25.62 6.90 8.09
CA HIS A 126 24.30 7.27 8.60
C HIS A 126 24.21 7.29 10.14
N LEU A 127 25.13 6.63 10.87
CA LEU A 127 25.10 6.58 12.34
C LEU A 127 25.05 7.96 13.01
N LYS A 128 25.66 8.98 12.40
CA LYS A 128 25.65 10.35 12.91
C LYS A 128 24.26 10.98 12.99
N ASN A 129 23.29 10.42 12.26
CA ASN A 129 21.90 10.88 12.24
C ASN A 129 21.02 10.13 13.26
N ILE A 130 21.56 9.11 13.93
CA ILE A 130 20.80 8.31 14.88
C ILE A 130 20.83 9.01 16.26
N PRO A 131 19.67 9.36 16.84
CA PRO A 131 19.62 9.99 18.15
C PRO A 131 20.09 9.01 19.24
N LYS A 132 20.51 9.53 20.39
CA LYS A 132 20.89 8.70 21.54
C LYS A 132 19.72 7.80 21.96
N GLY A 133 19.96 6.49 22.04
CA GLY A 133 18.92 5.49 22.33
C GLY A 133 18.05 5.11 21.12
N GLY A 134 18.33 5.67 19.95
CA GLY A 134 17.68 5.32 18.70
C GLY A 134 18.24 4.03 18.07
N TRP A 135 17.55 3.58 17.03
CA TRP A 135 17.94 2.42 16.20
C TRP A 135 18.39 2.90 14.82
N LEU A 136 19.38 2.22 14.22
CA LEU A 136 19.57 2.32 12.78
C LEU A 136 18.59 1.37 12.12
N PHE A 137 17.51 1.93 11.61
CA PHE A 137 16.56 1.22 10.76
C PHE A 137 16.90 1.45 9.29
N GLY A 138 16.91 0.40 8.48
CA GLY A 138 17.15 0.50 7.05
C GLY A 138 16.38 -0.54 6.26
N PHE A 139 16.29 -0.35 4.95
CA PHE A 139 15.55 -1.25 4.07
C PHE A 139 16.17 -1.39 2.69
N GLY A 140 15.74 -2.39 1.93
CA GLY A 140 15.90 -2.43 0.48
C GLY A 140 17.09 -3.22 -0.04
N VAL A 141 17.94 -3.77 0.82
CA VAL A 141 19.05 -4.66 0.38
C VAL A 141 18.47 -5.89 -0.31
N ASP A 142 18.91 -6.17 -1.53
CA ASP A 142 18.58 -7.39 -2.26
C ASP A 142 19.85 -8.24 -2.45
N PRO A 143 19.98 -9.41 -1.81
CA PRO A 143 21.14 -10.30 -1.98
C PRO A 143 21.39 -10.69 -3.44
N SER A 144 20.35 -10.83 -4.26
CA SER A 144 20.51 -11.15 -5.69
C SER A 144 21.16 -10.02 -6.50
N ARG A 145 21.23 -8.83 -5.90
CA ARG A 145 21.87 -7.61 -6.42
C ARG A 145 23.00 -7.12 -5.52
N THR A 146 23.51 -7.96 -4.64
CA THR A 146 24.74 -7.70 -3.86
C THR A 146 25.90 -8.46 -4.50
N SER A 147 27.09 -7.85 -4.54
CA SER A 147 28.33 -8.46 -5.02
C SER A 147 29.17 -9.00 -3.85
N PRO A 148 29.67 -10.25 -3.90
CA PRO A 148 29.35 -11.30 -4.88
C PRO A 148 27.88 -11.73 -4.82
N PHE A 149 27.34 -12.24 -5.94
CA PHE A 149 25.92 -12.64 -6.07
C PHE A 149 25.44 -13.45 -4.87
N MET A 150 24.30 -13.06 -4.29
CA MET A 150 23.69 -13.65 -3.09
C MET A 150 24.47 -13.42 -1.78
N ALA A 151 25.34 -12.42 -1.72
CA ALA A 151 25.94 -11.99 -0.46
C ALA A 151 24.89 -11.37 0.47
N GLU A 152 24.52 -12.11 1.52
CA GLU A 152 23.55 -11.69 2.55
C GLU A 152 24.24 -11.08 3.77
N LEU A 153 23.69 -10.00 4.32
CA LEU A 153 24.14 -9.44 5.60
C LEU A 153 23.90 -10.42 6.76
N ASN A 154 24.65 -10.27 7.84
CA ASN A 154 24.47 -11.01 9.08
C ASN A 154 24.89 -10.15 10.29
N ALA A 155 24.76 -10.68 11.50
CA ALA A 155 25.11 -9.96 12.72
C ALA A 155 26.58 -9.52 12.76
N ASP A 156 27.53 -10.32 12.23
CA ASP A 156 28.95 -9.95 12.19
C ASP A 156 29.21 -8.75 11.28
N ASP A 157 28.52 -8.69 10.14
CA ASP A 157 28.60 -7.55 9.22
C ASP A 157 28.01 -6.28 9.85
N LEU A 158 26.89 -6.40 10.56
CA LEU A 158 26.24 -5.27 11.22
C LEU A 158 27.00 -4.82 12.49
N ASP A 159 27.67 -5.73 13.21
CA ASP A 159 28.53 -5.38 14.35
C ASP A 159 29.79 -4.61 13.90
N LYS A 160 30.21 -4.72 12.62
CA LYS A 160 31.23 -3.83 12.04
C LYS A 160 30.70 -2.40 11.90
N VAL A 161 29.40 -2.20 11.72
CA VAL A 161 28.80 -0.85 11.68
C VAL A 161 28.81 -0.24 13.07
N SER A 162 28.20 -0.92 14.05
CA SER A 162 28.20 -0.51 15.46
C SER A 162 27.90 -1.68 16.37
N LYS A 163 28.54 -1.69 17.55
CA LYS A 163 28.23 -2.62 18.65
C LYS A 163 27.31 -2.01 19.70
N ASP A 164 27.13 -0.69 19.69
CA ASP A 164 26.38 0.06 20.71
C ASP A 164 25.00 0.51 20.20
N VAL A 165 24.89 0.79 18.91
CA VAL A 165 23.62 1.15 18.26
C VAL A 165 22.94 -0.13 17.77
N PRO A 166 21.69 -0.41 18.16
CA PRO A 166 20.94 -1.54 17.61
C PRO A 166 20.58 -1.27 16.14
N ILE A 167 20.77 -2.28 15.30
CA ILE A 167 20.56 -2.20 13.85
C ILE A 167 19.50 -3.21 13.42
N PHE A 168 18.57 -2.76 12.59
CA PHE A 168 17.53 -3.59 12.00
C PHE A 168 17.33 -3.22 10.52
N ILE A 169 17.66 -4.15 9.63
CA ILE A 169 17.55 -3.95 8.18
C ILE A 169 16.51 -4.90 7.60
N VAL A 170 15.53 -4.38 6.88
CA VAL A 170 14.58 -5.20 6.10
C VAL A 170 15.08 -5.33 4.66
N ASN A 171 15.12 -6.53 4.11
CA ASN A 171 15.56 -6.72 2.73
C ASN A 171 14.51 -6.19 1.73
N GLN A 172 14.84 -6.16 0.44
CA GLN A 172 13.96 -5.67 -0.62
C GLN A 172 12.61 -6.39 -0.72
N SER A 173 12.54 -7.65 -0.30
CA SER A 173 11.31 -8.44 -0.34
C SER A 173 10.35 -8.14 0.81
N GLY A 174 10.80 -7.53 1.90
CA GLY A 174 10.05 -7.43 3.15
C GLY A 174 10.04 -8.71 4.00
N HIS A 175 10.37 -9.87 3.44
CA HIS A 175 10.32 -11.18 4.11
C HIS A 175 11.60 -11.61 4.82
N ILE A 176 12.72 -10.91 4.61
CA ILE A 176 13.97 -11.18 5.35
C ILE A 176 14.41 -9.93 6.11
N GLY A 177 14.84 -10.12 7.35
CA GLY A 177 15.44 -9.09 8.19
C GLY A 177 16.86 -9.44 8.60
N TYR A 178 17.66 -8.42 8.91
CA TYR A 178 19.02 -8.56 9.44
C TYR A 178 19.20 -7.69 10.68
N VAL A 179 19.72 -8.27 11.76
CA VAL A 179 19.93 -7.58 13.03
C VAL A 179 21.34 -7.81 13.56
N ASN A 180 21.89 -6.80 14.24
CA ASN A 180 23.17 -6.93 14.94
C ASN A 180 22.99 -7.58 16.32
N ARG A 181 24.10 -7.87 17.01
CA ARG A 181 24.03 -8.50 18.34
C ARG A 181 23.38 -7.61 19.38
N LYS A 182 23.53 -6.28 19.26
CA LYS A 182 22.88 -5.35 20.17
C LYS A 182 21.35 -5.39 20.07
N ALA A 183 20.82 -5.49 18.85
CA ALA A 183 19.39 -5.65 18.63
C ALA A 183 18.86 -6.97 19.21
N LEU A 184 19.62 -8.08 19.08
CA LEU A 184 19.28 -9.37 19.69
C LEU A 184 19.22 -9.30 21.23
N GLU A 185 20.22 -8.64 21.85
CA GLU A 185 20.27 -8.40 23.29
C GLU A 185 19.03 -7.63 23.78
N LEU A 186 18.71 -6.50 23.13
CA LEU A 186 17.57 -5.66 23.51
C LEU A 186 16.22 -6.36 23.32
N ALA A 187 16.09 -7.17 22.27
CA ALA A 187 14.89 -7.96 22.00
C ALA A 187 14.74 -9.18 22.93
N GLY A 188 15.79 -9.56 23.66
CA GLY A 188 15.81 -10.76 24.50
C GLY A 188 15.77 -12.06 23.70
N VAL A 189 16.19 -12.03 22.43
CA VAL A 189 16.22 -13.21 21.54
C VAL A 189 17.59 -13.87 21.68
N THR A 190 17.60 -15.16 22.03
CA THR A 190 18.80 -15.95 22.31
C THR A 190 18.85 -17.21 21.46
N ASP A 191 19.99 -17.91 21.44
CA ASP A 191 20.14 -19.18 20.73
C ASP A 191 19.13 -20.26 21.18
N LYS A 192 18.52 -20.09 22.36
CA LYS A 192 17.47 -20.98 22.91
C LYS A 192 16.05 -20.53 22.58
N THR A 193 15.86 -19.32 22.04
CA THR A 193 14.55 -18.81 21.70
C THR A 193 13.94 -19.65 20.57
N PRO A 194 12.70 -20.16 20.74
CA PRO A 194 12.01 -20.89 19.69
C PRO A 194 11.58 -19.94 18.57
N ASN A 195 11.40 -20.49 17.37
CA ASN A 195 10.82 -19.75 16.26
C ASN A 195 9.38 -19.30 16.59
N PRO A 196 8.98 -18.08 16.21
CA PRO A 196 7.60 -17.62 16.39
C PRO A 196 6.62 -18.42 15.52
N LYS A 197 5.33 -18.35 15.88
CA LYS A 197 4.26 -18.87 15.02
C LYS A 197 4.16 -18.07 13.72
N GLY A 198 3.41 -18.59 12.74
CA GLY A 198 3.18 -17.90 11.47
C GLY A 198 4.37 -17.94 10.51
N GLY A 199 5.22 -18.96 10.62
CA GLY A 199 6.34 -19.18 9.69
C GLY A 199 7.60 -18.35 9.97
N GLY A 200 7.63 -17.53 11.02
CA GLY A 200 8.82 -16.76 11.35
C GLY A 200 9.98 -17.63 11.85
N ILE A 201 11.21 -17.30 11.43
CA ILE A 201 12.41 -18.08 11.77
C ILE A 201 13.52 -17.16 12.26
N TYR A 202 14.15 -17.54 13.38
CA TYR A 202 15.45 -17.02 13.80
C TYR A 202 16.55 -17.93 13.24
N VAL A 203 17.23 -17.48 12.18
CA VAL A 203 18.19 -18.33 11.47
C VAL A 203 19.43 -18.57 12.32
N LYS A 204 19.74 -19.84 12.54
CA LYS A 204 20.90 -20.30 13.30
C LYS A 204 21.92 -20.94 12.35
N ASP A 205 23.20 -20.83 12.69
CA ASP A 205 24.28 -21.52 11.99
C ASP A 205 24.34 -23.01 12.36
N ALA A 206 25.31 -23.72 11.79
CA ALA A 206 25.52 -25.15 12.06
C ALA A 206 25.84 -25.48 13.53
N ASN A 207 26.27 -24.50 14.31
CA ASN A 207 26.55 -24.65 15.74
C ASN A 207 25.35 -24.22 16.61
N GLY A 208 24.21 -23.90 16.00
CA GLY A 208 23.01 -23.44 16.69
C GLY A 208 23.06 -21.97 17.14
N LYS A 209 24.04 -21.18 16.69
CA LYS A 209 24.15 -19.76 17.05
C LYS A 209 23.35 -18.88 16.11
N LEU A 210 22.67 -17.88 16.66
CA LEU A 210 21.93 -16.90 15.87
C LEU A 210 22.86 -16.15 14.91
N THR A 211 22.49 -16.16 13.63
CA THR A 211 23.21 -15.48 12.56
C THR A 211 22.87 -13.99 12.46
N GLY A 212 21.77 -13.56 13.09
CA GLY A 212 21.16 -12.24 12.90
C GLY A 212 20.24 -12.16 11.68
N LYS A 213 20.10 -13.23 10.88
CA LYS A 213 19.09 -13.30 9.81
C LYS A 213 17.73 -13.74 10.39
N LEU A 214 16.70 -13.02 9.98
CA LEU A 214 15.31 -13.20 10.35
C LEU A 214 14.51 -13.56 9.09
N VAL A 215 13.59 -14.51 9.17
CA VAL A 215 12.71 -14.89 8.04
C VAL A 215 11.27 -14.74 8.46
N GLU A 216 10.47 -14.18 7.56
CA GLU A 216 9.07 -13.78 7.70
C GLU A 216 8.80 -12.73 8.80
N PRO A 217 7.84 -11.80 8.58
CA PRO A 217 7.54 -10.71 9.50
C PRO A 217 7.29 -11.07 10.98
N PRO A 218 6.71 -12.23 11.34
CA PRO A 218 6.55 -12.59 12.76
C PRO A 218 7.86 -12.64 13.55
N SER A 219 8.99 -12.90 12.90
CA SER A 219 10.31 -12.87 13.54
C SER A 219 10.78 -11.45 13.90
N TYR A 220 10.20 -10.40 13.33
CA TYR A 220 10.60 -9.00 13.54
C TYR A 220 10.02 -8.42 14.83
N LEU A 221 8.87 -8.95 15.27
CA LEU A 221 8.04 -8.34 16.31
C LEU A 221 8.79 -8.04 17.62
N PRO A 222 9.64 -8.94 18.17
CA PRO A 222 10.38 -8.63 19.40
C PRO A 222 11.36 -7.46 19.25
N PHE A 223 11.89 -7.23 18.05
CA PHE A 223 12.80 -6.13 17.77
C PHE A 223 12.04 -4.83 17.57
N MET A 224 10.98 -4.84 16.76
CA MET A 224 10.13 -3.68 16.53
C MET A 224 9.51 -3.16 17.83
N ALA A 225 9.12 -4.06 18.75
CA ALA A 225 8.61 -3.69 20.07
C ALA A 225 9.62 -2.94 20.97
N LYS A 226 10.91 -2.93 20.61
CA LYS A 226 11.98 -2.20 21.30
C LYS A 226 12.41 -0.94 20.57
N MET A 227 11.92 -0.71 19.36
CA MET A 227 12.18 0.52 18.63
C MET A 227 11.31 1.65 19.18
N PRO A 228 11.82 2.88 19.24
CA PRO A 228 10.98 4.05 19.48
C PRO A 228 9.91 4.16 18.40
N ASN A 229 8.66 4.34 18.80
CA ASN A 229 7.59 4.63 17.84
C ASN A 229 7.83 6.02 17.24
N PRO A 230 7.70 6.18 15.91
CA PRO A 230 7.69 7.50 15.30
C PRO A 230 6.58 8.36 15.90
N SER A 231 6.86 9.65 16.08
CA SER A 231 5.82 10.62 16.45
C SER A 231 4.80 10.75 15.33
N GLU A 232 3.58 11.20 15.67
CA GLU A 232 2.52 11.45 14.68
C GLU A 232 2.97 12.45 13.60
N ALA A 233 3.77 13.47 13.99
CA ALA A 233 4.31 14.46 13.08
C ALA A 233 5.29 13.85 12.07
N GLU A 234 6.17 12.94 12.52
CA GLU A 234 7.09 12.21 11.64
C GLU A 234 6.35 11.31 10.66
N LEU A 235 5.32 10.57 11.14
CA LEU A 235 4.49 9.72 10.29
C LEU A 235 3.76 10.53 9.22
N ILE A 236 3.09 11.62 9.61
CA ILE A 236 2.38 12.48 8.65
C ILE A 236 3.37 13.10 7.66
N GLY A 237 4.52 13.59 8.12
CA GLY A 237 5.56 14.15 7.27
C GLY A 237 6.06 13.16 6.23
N ALA A 238 6.33 11.92 6.64
CA ALA A 238 6.75 10.83 5.77
C ALA A 238 5.66 10.44 4.76
N MET A 239 4.40 10.30 5.22
CA MET A 239 3.25 10.02 4.34
C MET A 239 3.05 11.08 3.27
N LEU A 240 3.13 12.36 3.64
CA LEU A 240 3.05 13.44 2.67
C LEU A 240 4.24 13.43 1.69
N GLY A 241 5.44 13.05 2.17
CA GLY A 241 6.61 12.81 1.32
C GLY A 241 6.36 11.75 0.25
N THR A 242 5.89 10.57 0.67
CA THR A 242 5.55 9.47 -0.23
C THR A 242 4.47 9.87 -1.23
N MET A 243 3.36 10.49 -0.77
CA MET A 243 2.28 10.92 -1.67
C MET A 243 2.75 11.97 -2.68
N ARG A 244 3.65 12.90 -2.31
CA ARG A 244 4.27 13.86 -3.25
C ARG A 244 5.15 13.16 -4.27
N LYS A 245 5.94 12.17 -3.86
CA LYS A 245 6.76 11.35 -4.77
C LYS A 245 5.87 10.66 -5.80
N MET A 246 4.77 10.03 -5.37
CA MET A 246 3.78 9.44 -6.28
C MET A 246 3.20 10.47 -7.26
N ALA A 247 2.78 11.64 -6.78
CA ALA A 247 2.24 12.70 -7.63
C ALA A 247 3.27 13.20 -8.67
N SER A 248 4.55 13.28 -8.29
CA SER A 248 5.61 13.76 -9.17
C SER A 248 5.86 12.88 -10.40
N VAL A 249 5.45 11.62 -10.35
CA VAL A 249 5.52 10.66 -11.48
C VAL A 249 4.17 10.45 -12.17
N GLY A 250 3.20 11.34 -11.93
CA GLY A 250 1.91 11.35 -12.61
C GLY A 250 0.82 10.48 -11.97
N VAL A 251 1.07 9.86 -10.81
CA VAL A 251 0.03 9.12 -10.07
C VAL A 251 -0.93 10.12 -9.43
N THR A 252 -2.22 10.00 -9.74
CA THR A 252 -3.26 10.88 -9.19
C THR A 252 -4.24 10.17 -8.26
N THR A 253 -4.28 8.84 -8.32
CA THR A 253 -5.08 7.98 -7.44
C THR A 253 -4.28 6.75 -7.07
N ALA A 254 -4.32 6.37 -5.80
CA ALA A 254 -3.66 5.17 -5.31
C ALA A 254 -4.61 4.34 -4.46
N SER A 255 -4.43 3.03 -4.49
CA SER A 255 -5.17 2.11 -3.63
C SER A 255 -4.25 1.58 -2.52
N GLU A 256 -4.48 2.05 -1.30
CA GLU A 256 -3.72 1.63 -0.11
C GLU A 256 -4.25 0.28 0.36
N MET A 257 -3.38 -0.75 0.38
CA MET A 257 -3.79 -2.14 0.62
C MET A 257 -3.68 -2.63 2.05
N SER A 258 -3.19 -1.80 2.96
CA SER A 258 -2.85 -2.23 4.30
C SER A 258 -3.32 -1.25 5.38
N VAL A 259 -4.43 -0.54 5.16
CA VAL A 259 -4.97 0.35 6.20
C VAL A 259 -5.26 -0.48 7.45
N GLY A 260 -4.57 -0.14 8.54
CA GLY A 260 -4.63 -0.80 9.84
C GLY A 260 -3.62 -1.90 10.07
N GLY A 261 -2.83 -2.26 9.07
CA GLY A 261 -1.85 -3.34 9.14
C GLY A 261 -0.58 -3.03 9.95
N ASN A 262 -0.30 -1.75 10.24
CA ASN A 262 0.98 -1.31 10.80
C ASN A 262 0.83 -0.75 12.22
N PHE A 263 -0.08 0.21 12.42
CA PHE A 263 -0.31 0.90 13.71
C PHE A 263 -1.71 0.66 14.28
N GLY A 264 -2.48 -0.24 13.65
CA GLY A 264 -3.87 -0.53 14.04
C GLY A 264 -4.89 0.30 13.29
N VAL A 265 -6.02 -0.34 12.97
CA VAL A 265 -7.00 0.18 12.01
C VAL A 265 -7.55 1.57 12.34
N ASP A 266 -7.96 1.81 13.58
CA ASP A 266 -8.55 3.09 13.96
C ASP A 266 -7.54 4.25 13.92
N GLN A 267 -6.30 3.99 14.34
CA GLN A 267 -5.22 5.00 14.30
C GLN A 267 -4.89 5.38 12.86
N GLU A 268 -4.71 4.39 11.98
CA GLU A 268 -4.37 4.66 10.58
C GLU A 268 -5.49 5.38 9.84
N ILE A 269 -6.75 4.98 10.06
CA ILE A 269 -7.92 5.69 9.53
C ILE A 269 -7.94 7.15 10.00
N ALA A 270 -7.67 7.40 11.28
CA ALA A 270 -7.63 8.76 11.83
C ALA A 270 -6.54 9.61 11.16
N ILE A 271 -5.34 9.03 10.95
CA ILE A 271 -4.23 9.71 10.24
C ILE A 271 -4.65 10.07 8.81
N TYR A 272 -5.20 9.11 8.04
CA TYR A 272 -5.69 9.40 6.69
C TYR A 272 -6.77 10.48 6.69
N LYS A 273 -7.79 10.35 7.55
CA LYS A 273 -8.84 11.38 7.67
C LYS A 273 -8.26 12.76 8.02
N GLY A 274 -7.27 12.82 8.91
CA GLY A 274 -6.59 14.07 9.29
C GLY A 274 -5.82 14.72 8.14
N ILE A 275 -5.06 13.94 7.36
CA ILE A 275 -4.35 14.41 6.17
C ILE A 275 -5.32 15.00 5.13
N PHE A 276 -6.43 14.31 4.89
CA PHE A 276 -7.40 14.68 3.87
C PHE A 276 -8.33 15.82 4.29
N ALA A 277 -8.73 15.89 5.57
CA ALA A 277 -9.50 17.01 6.12
C ALA A 277 -8.76 18.35 6.03
N LYS A 278 -7.42 18.31 6.09
CA LYS A 278 -6.54 19.48 5.90
C LYS A 278 -6.17 19.73 4.44
N ASN A 279 -6.72 18.97 3.49
CA ASN A 279 -6.41 19.03 2.05
C ASN A 279 -4.90 18.95 1.73
N LEU A 280 -4.14 18.15 2.48
CA LEU A 280 -2.68 18.09 2.36
C LEU A 280 -2.19 17.08 1.32
N SER A 281 -2.98 16.06 1.01
CA SER A 281 -2.57 15.04 0.04
C SER A 281 -2.56 15.63 -1.39
N PRO A 282 -1.57 15.32 -2.23
CA PRO A 282 -1.61 15.66 -3.66
C PRO A 282 -2.37 14.63 -4.51
N ILE A 283 -2.72 13.47 -3.95
CA ILE A 283 -3.38 12.37 -4.67
C ILE A 283 -4.72 11.99 -4.01
N ARG A 284 -5.49 11.14 -4.70
CA ARG A 284 -6.65 10.45 -4.12
C ARG A 284 -6.21 9.12 -3.55
N VAL A 285 -6.84 8.69 -2.46
CA VAL A 285 -6.60 7.39 -1.86
C VAL A 285 -7.90 6.57 -1.79
N ARG A 286 -7.77 5.30 -2.16
CA ARG A 286 -8.78 4.26 -1.97
C ARG A 286 -8.24 3.25 -0.97
N GLY A 287 -8.72 3.32 0.26
CA GLY A 287 -8.23 2.48 1.36
C GLY A 287 -8.89 1.11 1.35
N TYR A 288 -8.07 0.07 1.50
CA TYR A 288 -8.49 -1.28 1.82
C TYR A 288 -8.04 -1.59 3.25
N LEU A 289 -8.99 -1.97 4.11
CA LEU A 289 -8.70 -2.34 5.49
C LEU A 289 -8.06 -3.72 5.52
N PHE A 290 -6.99 -3.87 6.30
CA PHE A 290 -6.25 -5.13 6.39
C PHE A 290 -6.99 -6.14 7.27
N SER A 291 -7.42 -7.26 6.70
CA SER A 291 -8.38 -8.17 7.34
C SER A 291 -7.89 -8.75 8.66
N GLU A 292 -6.60 -9.05 8.73
CA GLU A 292 -5.94 -9.70 9.86
C GLU A 292 -5.75 -8.75 11.05
N SER A 293 -5.86 -7.44 10.82
CA SER A 293 -5.82 -6.41 11.87
C SER A 293 -7.20 -5.95 12.33
N MET A 294 -8.27 -6.48 11.73
CA MET A 294 -9.64 -6.07 12.06
C MET A 294 -10.15 -6.87 13.26
N PRO A 295 -10.63 -6.21 14.34
CA PRO A 295 -11.25 -6.94 15.43
C PRO A 295 -12.57 -7.58 14.98
N PRO A 296 -12.97 -8.72 15.59
CA PRO A 296 -14.25 -9.36 15.29
C PRO A 296 -15.42 -8.36 15.40
N GLY A 297 -16.23 -8.26 14.34
CA GLY A 297 -17.39 -7.37 14.31
C GLY A 297 -17.07 -5.88 14.16
N TYR A 298 -15.87 -5.51 13.69
CA TYR A 298 -15.51 -4.12 13.41
C TYR A 298 -16.53 -3.42 12.49
N LYS A 299 -17.08 -2.30 12.95
CA LYS A 299 -18.11 -1.50 12.27
C LYS A 299 -17.86 0.01 12.29
N THR A 300 -16.69 0.44 12.76
CA THR A 300 -16.34 1.86 12.92
C THR A 300 -16.37 2.60 11.59
N ILE A 301 -15.92 1.96 10.52
CA ILE A 301 -16.00 2.47 9.15
C ILE A 301 -16.97 1.60 8.35
N LYS A 302 -17.80 2.25 7.53
CA LYS A 302 -18.72 1.59 6.61
C LYS A 302 -18.10 1.43 5.22
N PRO A 303 -18.51 0.43 4.43
CA PRO A 303 -18.09 0.33 3.04
C PRO A 303 -18.40 1.61 2.27
N ASN A 304 -17.44 2.07 1.48
CA ASN A 304 -17.48 3.30 0.69
C ASN A 304 -17.57 4.61 1.51
N GLU A 305 -17.31 4.56 2.82
CA GLU A 305 -17.23 5.79 3.62
C GLU A 305 -16.07 6.67 3.15
N GLY A 306 -16.34 7.97 3.02
CA GLY A 306 -15.42 8.99 2.53
C GLY A 306 -15.99 9.77 1.35
N ASP A 307 -15.11 10.46 0.62
CA ASP A 307 -15.43 11.34 -0.49
C ASP A 307 -14.58 11.02 -1.73
N ASP A 308 -14.55 11.93 -2.72
CA ASP A 308 -13.79 11.71 -3.94
C ASP A 308 -12.27 11.70 -3.72
N ARG A 309 -11.80 12.28 -2.61
CA ARG A 309 -10.38 12.39 -2.26
C ARG A 309 -9.90 11.20 -1.45
N LEU A 310 -10.62 10.81 -0.40
CA LEU A 310 -10.32 9.63 0.42
C LEU A 310 -11.58 8.79 0.58
N ARG A 311 -11.50 7.49 0.25
CA ARG A 311 -12.62 6.56 0.44
C ARG A 311 -12.13 5.19 0.85
N PHE A 312 -12.74 4.59 1.87
CA PHE A 312 -12.46 3.20 2.28
C PHE A 312 -13.40 2.27 1.52
N ILE A 313 -12.87 1.45 0.61
CA ILE A 313 -13.68 0.74 -0.40
C ILE A 313 -13.64 -0.78 -0.27
N GLY A 314 -12.62 -1.34 0.40
CA GLY A 314 -12.48 -2.80 0.44
C GLY A 314 -11.76 -3.33 1.65
N ILE A 315 -11.67 -4.65 1.69
CA ILE A 315 -10.92 -5.44 2.67
C ILE A 315 -9.82 -6.19 1.92
N LYS A 316 -8.59 -6.14 2.43
CA LYS A 316 -7.43 -6.88 1.90
C LYS A 316 -7.22 -8.15 2.73
N TYR A 317 -7.08 -9.27 2.02
CA TYR A 317 -6.64 -10.57 2.54
C TYR A 317 -5.27 -10.95 1.96
N ILE A 318 -4.51 -11.75 2.69
CA ILE A 318 -3.30 -12.40 2.20
C ILE A 318 -3.46 -13.92 2.27
N SER A 319 -3.79 -14.57 1.15
CA SER A 319 -4.09 -16.01 1.13
C SER A 319 -2.86 -16.91 1.23
N ASP A 320 -1.68 -16.40 0.85
CA ASP A 320 -0.40 -17.11 0.90
C ASP A 320 0.82 -16.15 0.97
N GLY A 321 2.03 -16.71 0.95
CA GLY A 321 3.28 -15.95 1.00
C GLY A 321 3.77 -15.43 -0.36
N SER A 322 5.09 -15.45 -0.57
CA SER A 322 5.74 -14.97 -1.79
C SER A 322 6.55 -16.06 -2.48
N THR A 323 6.68 -15.97 -3.81
CA THR A 323 7.52 -16.90 -4.57
C THR A 323 9.01 -16.68 -4.30
N GLN A 324 9.40 -15.45 -4.00
CA GLN A 324 10.78 -15.06 -3.64
C GLN A 324 11.18 -15.61 -2.27
N GLY A 325 10.26 -15.59 -1.29
CA GLY A 325 10.46 -16.19 0.03
C GLY A 325 10.29 -17.70 0.07
N LEU A 326 9.92 -18.32 -1.05
CA LEU A 326 9.51 -19.72 -1.15
C LEU A 326 8.31 -20.05 -0.23
N THR A 327 7.40 -19.11 0.02
CA THR A 327 6.24 -19.30 0.93
C THR A 327 4.88 -19.25 0.24
N ALA A 328 4.81 -18.81 -1.02
CA ALA A 328 3.58 -18.88 -1.82
C ALA A 328 3.11 -20.33 -2.01
N ALA A 329 1.79 -20.56 -1.93
CA ALA A 329 1.23 -21.90 -1.93
C ALA A 329 1.11 -22.43 -3.35
N LEU A 330 1.99 -23.36 -3.71
CA LEU A 330 2.01 -24.01 -5.01
C LEU A 330 1.31 -25.38 -4.96
N ARG A 331 0.83 -25.85 -6.11
CA ARG A 331 0.35 -27.24 -6.27
C ARG A 331 1.50 -28.24 -6.35
N GLU A 332 2.62 -27.81 -6.92
CA GLU A 332 3.86 -28.60 -7.04
C GLU A 332 4.99 -28.00 -6.19
N PRO A 333 5.98 -28.80 -5.76
CA PRO A 333 7.13 -28.28 -5.02
C PRO A 333 7.93 -27.23 -5.78
N TYR A 334 8.54 -26.32 -5.04
CA TYR A 334 9.49 -25.34 -5.58
C TYR A 334 10.67 -26.05 -6.27
N THR A 335 11.12 -25.51 -7.40
CA THR A 335 12.32 -26.01 -8.10
C THR A 335 13.63 -25.54 -7.46
N TYR A 336 13.56 -24.53 -6.59
CA TYR A 336 14.67 -23.99 -5.81
C TYR A 336 14.37 -24.06 -4.31
N PRO A 337 15.31 -24.54 -3.47
CA PRO A 337 16.56 -25.21 -3.86
C PRO A 337 16.28 -26.52 -4.61
N LYS A 338 17.24 -26.96 -5.43
CA LYS A 338 17.10 -28.20 -6.23
C LYS A 338 16.77 -29.39 -5.32
N GLY A 339 15.71 -30.14 -5.66
CA GLY A 339 15.24 -31.29 -4.88
C GLY A 339 14.32 -30.92 -3.71
N SER A 340 13.85 -29.69 -3.62
CA SER A 340 12.87 -29.28 -2.63
C SER A 340 11.56 -30.09 -2.76
N SER A 341 11.03 -30.51 -1.62
CA SER A 341 9.68 -31.07 -1.48
C SER A 341 8.67 -30.06 -0.92
N TRP A 342 9.12 -28.83 -0.64
CA TRP A 342 8.30 -27.76 -0.09
C TRP A 342 7.49 -27.08 -1.20
N SER A 343 6.20 -26.85 -0.96
CA SER A 343 5.26 -26.22 -1.91
C SER A 343 4.59 -24.97 -1.33
N GLY A 344 5.21 -24.34 -0.33
CA GLY A 344 4.60 -23.23 0.40
C GLY A 344 3.39 -23.65 1.26
N ALA A 345 2.68 -22.64 1.78
CA ALA A 345 1.50 -22.87 2.60
C ALA A 345 0.43 -21.80 2.36
N LEU A 346 -0.82 -22.23 2.48
CA LEU A 346 -1.96 -21.31 2.57
C LEU A 346 -2.00 -20.72 3.98
N ASN A 347 -2.32 -19.44 4.09
CA ASN A 347 -2.50 -18.76 5.37
C ASN A 347 -3.82 -19.14 6.05
N PHE A 348 -4.80 -19.61 5.28
CA PHE A 348 -6.14 -19.93 5.74
C PHE A 348 -6.59 -21.32 5.27
N LYS A 349 -7.48 -21.93 6.06
CA LYS A 349 -8.32 -23.04 5.58
C LYS A 349 -9.44 -22.50 4.69
N ASP A 350 -9.93 -23.34 3.77
CA ASP A 350 -10.98 -22.96 2.79
C ASP A 350 -12.22 -22.35 3.45
N ASP A 351 -12.74 -22.97 4.51
CA ASP A 351 -13.94 -22.46 5.21
C ASP A 351 -13.65 -21.19 6.03
N GLU A 352 -12.43 -21.03 6.53
CA GLU A 352 -12.03 -19.88 7.34
C GLU A 352 -11.99 -18.62 6.49
N ILE A 353 -11.27 -18.65 5.37
CA ILE A 353 -11.18 -17.49 4.46
C ILE A 353 -12.54 -17.17 3.84
N TYR A 354 -13.31 -18.18 3.44
CA TYR A 354 -14.66 -17.97 2.89
C TYR A 354 -15.59 -17.29 3.90
N ASN A 355 -15.67 -17.80 5.13
CA ASN A 355 -16.57 -17.25 6.15
C ASN A 355 -16.16 -15.81 6.54
N SER A 356 -14.85 -15.55 6.63
CA SER A 356 -14.33 -14.21 6.87
C SER A 356 -14.70 -13.26 5.75
N MET A 357 -14.40 -13.62 4.49
CA MET A 357 -14.74 -12.80 3.32
C MET A 357 -16.25 -12.55 3.22
N LYS A 358 -17.07 -13.59 3.47
CA LYS A 358 -18.53 -13.47 3.44
C LYS A 358 -19.03 -12.43 4.43
N SER A 359 -18.46 -12.37 5.63
CA SER A 359 -18.88 -11.41 6.65
C SER A 359 -18.73 -9.96 6.20
N TYR A 360 -17.68 -9.63 5.44
CA TYR A 360 -17.48 -8.29 4.88
C TYR A 360 -18.17 -8.09 3.54
N PHE A 361 -18.21 -9.13 2.71
CA PHE A 361 -18.93 -9.12 1.45
C PHE A 361 -20.43 -8.85 1.66
N ASP A 362 -21.07 -9.44 2.66
CA ASP A 362 -22.49 -9.20 2.96
C ASP A 362 -22.76 -7.76 3.43
N GLN A 363 -21.74 -7.09 3.99
CA GLN A 363 -21.83 -5.67 4.37
C GLN A 363 -21.68 -4.73 3.16
N GLY A 364 -21.24 -5.22 2.00
CA GLY A 364 -21.04 -4.42 0.79
C GLY A 364 -19.59 -3.99 0.53
N TRP A 365 -18.61 -4.52 1.28
CA TRP A 365 -17.19 -4.30 0.98
C TRP A 365 -16.78 -4.97 -0.33
N GLN A 366 -15.82 -4.36 -1.04
CA GLN A 366 -15.02 -5.05 -2.04
C GLN A 366 -14.01 -5.96 -1.34
N ILE A 367 -13.67 -7.09 -1.94
CA ILE A 367 -12.66 -8.00 -1.39
C ILE A 367 -11.48 -8.05 -2.37
N SER A 368 -10.29 -7.84 -1.82
CA SER A 368 -9.00 -7.95 -2.49
C SER A 368 -8.21 -9.05 -1.83
N THR A 369 -7.66 -9.98 -2.59
CA THR A 369 -6.90 -11.10 -2.01
C THR A 369 -5.57 -11.22 -2.71
N HIS A 370 -4.48 -11.07 -1.96
CA HIS A 370 -3.16 -11.45 -2.43
C HIS A 370 -3.12 -12.97 -2.59
N SER A 371 -2.77 -13.46 -3.78
CA SER A 371 -2.64 -14.88 -4.10
C SER A 371 -1.53 -15.09 -5.13
N ASN A 372 -0.33 -15.42 -4.66
CA ASN A 372 0.81 -15.62 -5.56
C ASN A 372 0.84 -17.02 -6.16
N GLY A 373 0.69 -18.04 -5.31
CA GLY A 373 0.80 -19.42 -5.72
C GLY A 373 -0.47 -19.93 -6.38
N ASP A 374 -0.33 -20.86 -7.32
CA ASP A 374 -1.47 -21.39 -8.08
C ASP A 374 -2.51 -22.11 -7.21
N LYS A 375 -2.07 -22.75 -6.12
CA LYS A 375 -2.98 -23.33 -5.11
C LYS A 375 -3.74 -22.24 -4.34
N ALA A 376 -3.10 -21.11 -4.05
CA ALA A 376 -3.76 -19.98 -3.38
C ALA A 376 -4.78 -19.29 -4.30
N ILE A 377 -4.43 -19.10 -5.57
CA ILE A 377 -5.35 -18.58 -6.60
C ILE A 377 -6.59 -19.48 -6.70
N ASP A 378 -6.43 -20.80 -6.71
CA ASP A 378 -7.55 -21.76 -6.70
C ASP A 378 -8.45 -21.59 -5.45
N GLN A 379 -7.87 -21.43 -4.25
CA GLN A 379 -8.64 -21.19 -3.02
C GLN A 379 -9.44 -19.88 -3.08
N THR A 380 -8.81 -18.81 -3.55
CA THR A 380 -9.44 -17.50 -3.70
C THR A 380 -10.58 -17.54 -4.72
N LEU A 381 -10.36 -18.14 -5.89
CA LEU A 381 -11.39 -18.29 -6.92
C LEU A 381 -12.60 -19.09 -6.41
N LYS A 382 -12.37 -20.21 -5.71
CA LYS A 382 -13.46 -20.98 -5.08
C LYS A 382 -14.27 -20.14 -4.10
N SER A 383 -13.61 -19.33 -3.28
CA SER A 383 -14.28 -18.42 -2.35
C SER A 383 -15.09 -17.37 -3.09
N TYR A 384 -14.52 -16.73 -4.11
CA TYR A 384 -15.20 -15.71 -4.91
C TYR A 384 -16.41 -16.28 -5.67
N THR A 385 -16.29 -17.46 -6.28
CA THR A 385 -17.41 -18.15 -6.92
C THR A 385 -18.57 -18.37 -5.94
N LYS A 386 -18.27 -18.85 -4.72
CA LYS A 386 -19.29 -19.05 -3.67
C LYS A 386 -19.94 -17.74 -3.22
N LEU A 387 -19.17 -16.65 -3.10
CA LEU A 387 -19.70 -15.33 -2.73
C LEU A 387 -20.63 -14.74 -3.80
N LEU A 388 -20.30 -14.97 -5.09
CA LEU A 388 -21.03 -14.39 -6.22
C LEU A 388 -22.27 -15.21 -6.63
N ALA A 389 -22.32 -16.51 -6.36
CA ALA A 389 -23.34 -17.44 -6.89
C ALA A 389 -24.80 -17.01 -6.71
N ASN A 390 -25.12 -16.26 -5.64
CA ASN A 390 -26.47 -15.77 -5.35
C ASN A 390 -26.52 -14.24 -5.19
N ASN A 391 -25.50 -13.52 -5.64
CA ASN A 391 -25.52 -12.07 -5.60
C ASN A 391 -26.38 -11.53 -6.76
N PRO A 392 -27.32 -10.59 -6.53
CA PRO A 392 -28.16 -10.06 -7.61
C PRO A 392 -27.40 -9.14 -8.59
N LYS A 393 -26.22 -8.65 -8.21
CA LYS A 393 -25.36 -7.77 -9.02
C LYS A 393 -23.88 -8.15 -8.88
N PRO A 394 -23.49 -9.37 -9.29
CA PRO A 394 -22.13 -9.89 -9.07
C PRO A 394 -21.05 -8.98 -9.70
N GLN A 395 -21.34 -8.34 -10.83
CA GLN A 395 -20.46 -7.39 -11.51
C GLN A 395 -20.15 -6.12 -10.70
N ASP A 396 -21.05 -5.71 -9.80
CA ASP A 396 -20.85 -4.51 -8.99
C ASP A 396 -19.91 -4.77 -7.81
N ARG A 397 -19.62 -6.04 -7.50
CA ARG A 397 -18.85 -6.45 -6.32
C ARG A 397 -17.35 -6.22 -6.44
N ARG A 398 -16.83 -6.15 -7.67
CA ARG A 398 -15.43 -5.81 -7.99
C ARG A 398 -14.42 -6.58 -7.14
N LEU A 399 -14.60 -7.90 -7.03
CA LEU A 399 -13.64 -8.78 -6.37
C LEU A 399 -12.34 -8.83 -7.17
N ARG A 400 -11.18 -8.79 -6.50
CA ARG A 400 -9.88 -8.77 -7.17
C ARG A 400 -8.87 -9.71 -6.53
N ILE A 401 -8.04 -10.32 -7.38
CA ILE A 401 -6.86 -11.08 -6.99
C ILE A 401 -5.65 -10.19 -7.27
N GLU A 402 -4.74 -10.11 -6.31
CA GLU A 402 -3.53 -9.28 -6.36
C GLU A 402 -2.27 -10.12 -6.38
#